data_AF-A0A5R8KGH7-F1
#
_entry.id   AF-A0A5R8KGH7-F1
#
_cell.length_a   1.000
_cell.length_b   1.000
_cell.length_c   1.000
_cell.angle_alpha   90.00
_cell.angle_beta   90.00
_cell.angle_gamma   90.00
#
_symmetry.space_group_name_H-M   'P 1'
#
loop_
_entity.id
_entity.type
_entity.pdbx_description
1 polymer ?
#
loop_
_entity_poly.entity_id
_entity_poly.type
_entity_poly.pdbx_seq_one_letter_code
_entity_poly.pdbx_strand_id
1 'polypeptide(L)'
;MSPLSKLTCGIIYTDAFQRYLESVHAEQFEDNPQQILTFDYVRCLTGPQKGKAWWQLTWTPLEASPEYRRHLIGRVPVYIPKPVSQGLRERCLDFKDGHVVVLP
;
A
#
# COMPACT_ATOMS: atom_id res chain seq x y z
N MET A 1 -9.42 -7.49 18.01
CA MET A 1 -9.06 -7.50 16.57
C MET A 1 -9.50 -6.18 15.99
N SER A 2 -8.61 -5.43 15.35
CA SER A 2 -9.01 -4.22 14.61
C SER A 2 -9.91 -4.62 13.44
N PRO A 3 -10.86 -3.78 13.02
CA PRO A 3 -11.65 -4.00 11.81
C PRO A 3 -10.72 -4.23 10.61
N LEU A 4 -11.13 -5.15 9.73
CA LEU A 4 -10.43 -5.49 8.50
C LEU A 4 -11.26 -5.03 7.32
N SER A 5 -10.63 -4.27 6.42
CA SER A 5 -11.21 -3.86 5.14
C SER A 5 -10.47 -4.53 4.00
N LYS A 6 -11.16 -4.80 2.89
CA LYS A 6 -10.58 -5.50 1.73
C LYS A 6 -10.80 -4.70 0.45
N LEU A 7 -9.72 -4.44 -0.27
CA LEU A 7 -9.77 -3.86 -1.61
C LEU A 7 -10.24 -4.89 -2.63
N THR A 8 -10.80 -4.40 -3.74
CA THR A 8 -11.26 -5.25 -4.86
C THR A 8 -10.14 -6.10 -5.46
N CYS A 9 -8.89 -5.64 -5.38
CA CYS A 9 -7.69 -6.39 -5.81
C CYS A 9 -7.26 -7.48 -4.81
N GLY A 10 -7.94 -7.63 -3.68
CA GLY A 10 -7.74 -8.70 -2.71
C GLY A 10 -6.82 -8.37 -1.55
N ILE A 11 -6.21 -7.19 -1.52
CA ILE A 11 -5.40 -6.69 -0.40
C ILE A 11 -6.31 -6.37 0.78
N ILE A 12 -5.93 -6.80 1.97
CA ILE A 12 -6.62 -6.53 3.22
C ILE A 12 -5.84 -5.44 3.97
N TYR A 13 -6.50 -4.60 4.74
CA TYR A 13 -5.84 -3.61 5.60
C TYR A 13 -6.59 -3.41 6.91
N THR A 14 -5.85 -2.99 7.94
CA THR A 14 -6.41 -2.61 9.25
C THR A 14 -6.70 -1.11 9.33
N ASP A 15 -7.52 -0.70 10.29
CA ASP A 15 -7.70 0.71 10.65
C ASP A 15 -6.39 1.41 11.02
N ALA A 16 -5.45 0.69 11.65
CA ALA A 16 -4.15 1.25 12.02
C ALA A 16 -3.34 1.60 10.77
N PHE A 17 -3.34 0.72 9.78
CA PHE A 17 -2.73 0.99 8.48
C PHE A 17 -3.40 2.16 7.76
N GLN A 18 -4.74 2.22 7.76
CA GLN A 18 -5.47 3.33 7.16
C GLN A 18 -5.06 4.67 7.79
N ARG A 19 -5.01 4.76 9.12
CA ARG A 19 -4.62 6.01 9.83
C ARG A 19 -3.20 6.42 9.50
N TYR A 20 -2.28 5.46 9.44
CA TYR A 20 -0.90 5.73 9.00
C TYR A 20 -0.86 6.30 7.58
N LEU A 21 -1.61 5.72 6.65
CA LEU A 21 -1.65 6.22 5.28
C LEU A 21 -2.28 7.62 5.19
N GLU A 22 -3.34 7.88 5.98
CA GLU A 22 -3.96 9.20 6.10
C GLU A 22 -2.99 10.24 6.65
N SER A 23 -2.14 9.89 7.63
CA SER A 23 -1.13 10.83 8.15
C SER A 23 -0.05 11.12 7.12
N VAL A 24 0.48 10.10 6.43
CA VAL A 24 1.47 10.28 5.35
C VAL A 24 0.91 11.18 4.25
N HIS A 25 -0.34 10.96 3.84
CA HIS A 25 -0.99 11.79 2.83
C HIS A 25 -1.17 13.23 3.34
N ALA A 26 -1.67 13.43 4.55
CA ALA A 26 -1.88 14.77 5.11
C ALA A 26 -0.57 15.57 5.23
N GLU A 27 0.54 14.91 5.57
CA GLU A 27 1.85 15.56 5.71
C GLU A 27 2.48 15.95 4.37
N GLN A 28 2.24 15.19 3.31
CA GLN A 28 3.03 15.29 2.07
C GLN A 28 2.22 15.72 0.84
N PHE A 29 0.89 15.72 0.90
CA PHE A 29 0.04 15.93 -0.27
C PHE A 29 0.23 17.32 -0.93
N GLU A 30 0.38 18.37 -0.13
CA GLU A 30 0.55 19.74 -0.66
C GLU A 30 1.85 19.89 -1.47
N ASP A 31 2.90 19.18 -1.08
CA ASP A 31 4.19 19.16 -1.77
C ASP A 31 4.20 18.25 -3.00
N ASN A 32 3.17 17.43 -3.20
CA ASN A 32 3.08 16.44 -4.26
C ASN A 32 1.83 16.65 -5.14
N PRO A 33 1.64 17.85 -5.73
CA PRO A 33 0.49 18.13 -6.57
C PRO A 33 0.50 17.23 -7.81
N GLN A 34 -0.69 16.80 -8.23
CA GLN A 34 -0.87 15.92 -9.40
C GLN A 34 -0.15 14.56 -9.30
N GLN A 35 0.16 14.12 -8.09
CA GLN A 35 0.72 12.81 -7.82
C GLN A 35 -0.22 11.97 -6.95
N ILE A 36 0.04 10.67 -6.89
CA ILE A 36 -0.71 9.72 -6.08
C ILE A 36 0.25 8.82 -5.30
N LEU A 37 -0.11 8.50 -4.07
CA LEU A 37 0.61 7.52 -3.27
C LEU A 37 0.55 6.15 -3.96
N THR A 38 1.71 5.57 -4.17
CA THR A 38 1.91 4.34 -4.91
C THR A 38 2.64 3.33 -4.04
N PHE A 39 2.13 2.10 -4.02
CA PHE A 39 2.78 1.01 -3.31
C PHE A 39 3.84 0.37 -4.18
N ASP A 40 5.01 0.15 -3.60
CA ASP A 40 5.96 -0.84 -4.07
C ASP A 40 6.03 -2.00 -3.08
N TYR A 41 6.16 -3.21 -3.62
CA TYR A 41 6.31 -4.42 -2.84
C TYR A 41 7.16 -5.43 -3.58
N VAL A 42 8.21 -5.92 -2.92
CA VAL A 42 9.11 -6.93 -3.43
C VAL A 42 9.19 -8.06 -2.42
N ARG A 43 9.01 -9.30 -2.88
CA ARG A 43 9.20 -10.50 -2.08
C ARG A 43 10.13 -11.46 -2.79
N CYS A 44 11.21 -11.86 -2.13
CA CYS A 44 12.14 -12.83 -2.68
C CYS A 44 11.57 -14.25 -2.55
N LEU A 45 11.29 -14.89 -3.69
CA LEU A 45 10.76 -16.26 -3.73
C LEU A 45 11.87 -17.33 -3.67
N THR A 46 13.08 -16.97 -4.06
CA THR A 46 14.25 -17.87 -4.18
C THR A 46 15.54 -17.18 -3.73
N GLY A 47 16.62 -17.95 -3.60
CA GLY A 47 17.95 -17.45 -3.25
C GLY A 47 18.17 -17.17 -1.75
N PRO A 48 19.31 -16.58 -1.37
CA PRO A 48 19.69 -16.35 0.02
C PRO A 48 18.73 -15.45 0.81
N GLN A 49 17.93 -14.64 0.12
CA GLN A 49 16.94 -13.75 0.73
C GLN A 49 15.52 -14.33 0.67
N LYS A 50 15.34 -15.60 0.31
CA LYS A 50 14.04 -16.26 0.19
C LYS A 50 13.17 -16.00 1.43
N GLY A 51 11.94 -15.59 1.20
CA GLY A 51 10.95 -15.29 2.24
C GLY A 51 10.99 -13.84 2.72
N LYS A 52 12.08 -13.11 2.49
CA LYS A 52 12.13 -11.67 2.82
C LYS A 52 11.25 -10.87 1.88
N ALA A 53 10.70 -9.79 2.42
CA ALA A 53 9.90 -8.84 1.69
C ALA A 53 10.24 -7.42 2.12
N TRP A 54 10.09 -6.49 1.18
CA TRP A 54 10.22 -5.06 1.38
C TRP A 54 9.03 -4.38 0.74
N TRP A 55 8.67 -3.24 1.31
CA TRP A 55 7.61 -2.41 0.81
C TRP A 55 8.00 -0.94 1.01
N GLN A 56 7.42 -0.04 0.25
CA GLN A 56 7.53 1.41 0.44
C GLN A 56 6.33 2.11 -0.17
N LEU A 57 6.17 3.39 0.18
CA LEU A 57 5.28 4.32 -0.50
C LEU A 57 6.11 5.30 -1.32
N THR A 58 5.68 5.57 -2.54
CA THR A 58 6.25 6.60 -3.41
C THR A 58 5.16 7.49 -3.95
N TRP A 59 5.47 8.74 -4.26
CA TRP A 59 4.56 9.59 -5.03
C TRP A 59 4.83 9.39 -6.51
N THR A 60 3.80 9.04 -7.27
CA THR A 60 3.88 8.82 -8.72
C THR A 60 2.99 9.80 -9.45
N PRO A 61 3.41 10.39 -10.57
CA PRO A 61 2.56 11.26 -11.39
C PRO A 61 1.23 10.60 -11.75
N LEU A 62 0.13 11.35 -11.68
CA LEU A 62 -1.21 10.82 -11.97
C LEU A 62 -1.30 10.21 -13.38
N GLU A 63 -0.64 10.80 -14.36
CA GLU A 63 -0.56 10.30 -15.74
C GLU A 63 0.07 8.90 -15.87
N ALA A 64 0.95 8.52 -14.94
CA ALA A 64 1.58 7.21 -14.90
C ALA A 64 0.76 6.17 -14.10
N SER A 65 -0.38 6.58 -13.52
CA SER A 65 -1.23 5.74 -12.69
C SER A 65 -2.62 5.54 -13.33
N PRO A 66 -2.90 4.42 -14.00
CA PRO A 66 -4.20 4.21 -14.64
C PRO A 66 -5.35 4.16 -13.63
N GLU A 67 -6.44 4.89 -13.89
CA GLU A 67 -7.60 5.03 -12.98
C GLU A 67 -8.18 3.71 -12.51
N TYR A 68 -8.28 2.71 -13.39
CA TYR A 68 -8.83 1.39 -13.08
C TYR A 68 -7.98 0.57 -12.07
N ARG A 69 -6.79 1.06 -11.71
CA ARG A 69 -5.93 0.49 -10.65
C ARG A 69 -5.70 1.45 -9.48
N ARG A 70 -6.43 2.56 -9.45
CA ARG A 70 -6.49 3.42 -8.29
C ARG A 70 -7.55 2.86 -7.33
N HIS A 71 -7.25 2.92 -6.05
CA HIS A 71 -8.12 2.44 -4.98
C HIS A 71 -8.25 3.53 -3.92
N LEU A 72 -9.25 3.38 -3.05
CA LEU A 72 -9.37 4.19 -1.84
C LEU A 72 -9.08 3.31 -0.62
N ILE A 73 -8.17 3.78 0.22
CA ILE A 73 -7.96 3.27 1.57
C ILE A 73 -8.39 4.38 2.52
N GLY A 74 -9.53 4.22 3.19
CA GLY A 74 -10.21 5.34 3.83
C GLY A 74 -10.56 6.42 2.81
N ARG A 75 -10.01 7.63 2.99
CA ARG A 75 -10.15 8.76 2.06
C ARG A 75 -8.94 8.95 1.14
N VAL A 76 -7.89 8.14 1.30
CA VAL A 76 -6.63 8.33 0.58
C VAL A 76 -6.68 7.60 -0.77
N PRO A 77 -6.50 8.32 -1.90
CA PRO A 77 -6.33 7.68 -3.19
C PRO A 77 -4.94 7.04 -3.26
N VAL A 78 -4.90 5.77 -3.65
CA VAL A 78 -3.66 5.02 -3.84
C VAL A 78 -3.62 4.33 -5.18
N TYR A 79 -2.46 4.30 -5.81
CA TYR A 79 -2.18 3.48 -6.98
C TYR A 79 -1.50 2.18 -6.55
N ILE A 80 -2.03 1.05 -7.02
CA ILE A 80 -1.47 -0.27 -6.74
C ILE A 80 -1.07 -0.93 -8.07
N PRO A 81 0.24 -0.98 -8.39
CA PRO A 81 0.73 -1.67 -9.58
C PRO A 81 0.33 -3.14 -9.59
N LYS A 82 0.16 -3.73 -10.79
CA LYS A 82 -0.22 -5.15 -10.92
C LYS A 82 0.70 -6.11 -10.16
N PRO A 83 2.05 -6.01 -10.27
CA PRO A 83 2.93 -6.91 -9.54
C PRO A 83 2.73 -6.84 -8.03
N VAL A 84 2.46 -5.64 -7.52
CA VAL A 84 2.20 -5.38 -6.10
C VAL A 84 0.86 -5.97 -5.67
N SER A 85 -0.21 -5.74 -6.47
CA SER A 85 -1.51 -6.37 -6.20
C SER A 85 -1.44 -7.91 -6.17
N GLN A 86 -0.60 -8.51 -7.01
CA GLN A 86 -0.40 -9.96 -7.04
C GLN A 86 0.42 -10.44 -5.84
N GLY A 87 1.46 -9.70 -5.46
CA GLY A 87 2.32 -10.03 -4.32
C GLY A 87 1.63 -9.86 -2.96
N LEU A 88 0.70 -8.92 -2.86
CA LEU A 88 -0.07 -8.61 -1.65
C LEU A 88 -1.49 -9.20 -1.64
N ARG A 89 -1.89 -9.94 -2.68
CA ARG A 89 -3.21 -10.57 -2.72
C ARG A 89 -3.40 -11.46 -1.50
N GLU A 90 -4.52 -11.28 -0.81
CA GLU A 90 -4.88 -12.00 0.42
C GLU A 90 -3.95 -11.74 1.61
N ARG A 91 -3.04 -10.75 1.51
CA ARG A 91 -2.23 -10.29 2.64
C ARG A 91 -2.87 -9.10 3.33
N CYS A 92 -2.62 -8.98 4.63
CA CYS A 92 -3.09 -7.88 5.44
C CYS A 92 -1.97 -6.87 5.70
N LEU A 93 -2.20 -5.61 5.28
CA LEU A 93 -1.38 -4.47 5.64
C LEU A 93 -1.82 -3.95 7.01
N ASP A 94 -0.87 -3.90 7.95
CA ASP A 94 -1.09 -3.41 9.30
C ASP A 94 0.00 -2.42 9.69
N PHE A 95 -0.23 -1.59 10.70
CA PHE A 95 0.76 -0.68 11.25
C PHE A 95 0.96 -0.98 12.74
N LYS A 96 2.16 -1.43 13.11
CA LYS A 96 2.52 -1.83 14.48
C LYS A 96 3.93 -1.37 14.79
N ASP A 97 4.15 -0.95 16.03
CA ASP A 97 5.49 -0.59 16.53
C ASP A 97 6.24 0.38 15.61
N GLY A 98 5.52 1.40 15.09
CA GLY A 98 6.07 2.45 14.23
C GLY A 98 6.37 2.05 12.79
N HIS A 99 6.00 0.85 12.34
CA HIS A 99 6.23 0.40 10.97
C HIS A 99 5.05 -0.38 10.40
N VAL A 100 4.96 -0.39 9.07
CA VAL A 100 3.98 -1.24 8.38
C VAL A 100 4.51 -2.66 8.31
N VAL A 101 3.62 -3.61 8.57
CA VAL A 101 3.87 -5.04 8.45
C VAL A 101 2.91 -5.66 7.45
N VAL A 102 3.40 -6.67 6.73
CA VAL A 102 2.59 -7.48 5.80
C VAL A 102 2.33 -8.83 6.46
N LEU A 103 1.09 -9.03 6.88
CA LEU A 103 0.65 -10.24 7.55
C LEU A 103 0.09 -11.26 6.54
N PRO A 104 0.24 -12.56 6.81
CA PRO A 104 -0.28 -13.61 5.94
C PRO A 104 -1.79 -13.58 5.79
#